data_AF-A0A6I9V5Y3-F1
#
_entry.id   AF-A0A6I9V5Y3-F1
#
_cell.length_a   1.000
_cell.length_b   1.000
_cell.length_c   1.000
_cell.angle_alpha   90.00
_cell.angle_beta   90.00
_cell.angle_gamma   90.00
#
_symmetry.space_group_name_H-M   'P 1'
#
loop_
_entity.id
_entity.type
_entity.pdbx_description
1 polymer ?
#
loop_
_entity_poly.entity_id
_entity_poly.type
_entity_poly.pdbx_seq_one_letter_code
_entity_poly.pdbx_strand_id
1 'polypeptide(L)'
;MCKSILVLGLFFIANALGQSKCPGECRINVPSTSVCIVQNDPAQCLKIKDCTLNEMNCVRKRQNIPLLSKSKIERCSLIRGATGSGRCSVVNKCQSIKCVNDKVIRCQQAGKQCRLLTNCAARKENCNRAPNNQMKSVSPAACKGLKRTEGFKPCKSIRRKKMRPTKIKKLLKG
;
A
#
# COMPACT_ATOMS: atom_id res chain seq x y z
N MET A 1 55.15 -25.66 59.94
CA MET A 1 53.70 -26.00 59.87
C MET A 1 53.00 -24.74 59.37
N CYS A 2 52.31 -24.60 58.24
CA CYS A 2 51.70 -25.44 57.21
C CYS A 2 52.03 -24.81 55.83
N LYS A 3 52.39 -25.53 54.75
CA LYS A 3 51.49 -26.16 53.74
C LYS A 3 50.33 -25.21 53.35
N SER A 4 50.16 -24.71 52.13
CA SER A 4 50.37 -25.32 50.81
C SER A 4 50.50 -24.26 49.70
N ILE A 5 51.38 -24.53 48.73
CA ILE A 5 51.36 -23.99 47.37
C ILE A 5 50.34 -24.79 46.55
N LEU A 6 49.79 -24.17 45.50
CA LEU A 6 49.09 -24.70 44.31
C LEU A 6 47.65 -24.17 44.19
N VAL A 7 47.12 -23.75 43.04
CA VAL A 7 47.65 -23.45 41.70
C VAL A 7 46.42 -23.05 40.85
N LEU A 8 46.65 -22.26 39.81
CA LEU A 8 45.82 -22.08 38.62
C LEU A 8 44.37 -21.57 38.76
N GLY A 9 44.07 -20.61 37.88
CA GLY A 9 42.85 -20.71 37.10
C GLY A 9 42.14 -19.40 36.88
N LEU A 10 42.71 -18.56 36.02
CA LEU A 10 42.01 -17.72 35.06
C LEU A 10 40.50 -18.01 34.94
N PHE A 11 39.68 -17.27 35.68
CA PHE A 11 38.25 -17.14 35.37
C PHE A 11 38.03 -15.85 34.58
N PHE A 12 38.73 -15.71 33.44
CA PHE A 12 38.08 -15.05 32.31
C PHE A 12 37.09 -16.08 31.77
N ILE A 13 35.84 -16.02 32.24
CA ILE A 13 34.74 -16.60 31.47
C ILE A 13 34.62 -15.70 30.25
N ALA A 14 35.45 -15.99 29.26
CA ALA A 14 35.17 -15.65 27.89
C ALA A 14 33.86 -16.37 27.56
N ASN A 15 32.74 -15.66 27.72
CA ASN A 15 31.49 -16.00 27.08
C ASN A 15 31.68 -15.80 25.56
N ALA A 16 32.58 -16.56 24.96
CA ALA A 16 32.53 -16.92 23.55
C ALA A 16 31.47 -18.02 23.40
N LEU A 17 30.25 -17.76 23.90
CA LEU A 17 29.08 -18.55 23.57
C LEU A 17 28.96 -18.51 22.06
N GLY A 18 29.17 -19.68 21.45
CA GLY A 18 29.45 -19.86 20.03
C GLY A 18 28.69 -18.88 19.16
N GLN A 19 29.42 -17.95 18.55
CA GLN A 19 28.91 -17.19 17.43
C GLN A 19 28.64 -18.19 16.32
N SER A 20 27.42 -18.76 16.29
CA SER A 20 26.94 -19.56 15.17
C SER A 20 27.35 -18.84 13.90
N LYS A 21 28.25 -19.44 13.11
CA LYS A 21 28.73 -18.87 11.86
C LYS A 21 27.50 -18.50 11.04
N CYS A 22 27.39 -17.22 10.66
CA CYS A 22 26.28 -16.84 9.80
C CYS A 22 26.34 -17.71 8.54
N PRO A 23 25.18 -18.13 8.00
CA PRO A 23 25.17 -18.78 6.70
C PRO A 23 25.93 -17.88 5.71
N GLY A 24 26.65 -18.50 4.76
CA GLY A 24 27.46 -17.77 3.79
C GLY A 24 26.66 -16.75 2.98
N GLU A 25 27.38 -15.81 2.36
CA GLU A 25 26.80 -14.69 1.59
C GLU A 25 25.71 -15.14 0.61
N CYS A 26 24.59 -14.43 0.59
CA CYS A 26 23.59 -14.66 -0.44
C CYS A 26 24.11 -14.24 -1.82
N ARG A 27 24.46 -15.23 -2.64
CA ARG A 27 24.93 -15.00 -4.00
C ARG A 27 23.82 -14.50 -4.94
N ILE A 28 24.18 -13.63 -5.87
CA ILE A 28 23.28 -13.06 -6.88
C ILE A 28 22.59 -14.15 -7.72
N ASN A 29 23.28 -15.27 -7.98
CA ASN A 29 22.76 -16.34 -8.84
C ASN A 29 21.98 -17.43 -8.09
N VAL A 30 21.86 -17.35 -6.76
CA VAL A 30 21.06 -18.30 -6.00
C VAL A 30 19.58 -17.89 -6.09
N PRO A 31 18.69 -18.75 -6.62
CA PRO A 31 17.27 -18.48 -6.66
C PRO A 31 16.73 -18.44 -5.22
N SER A 32 16.07 -17.34 -4.87
CA SER A 32 15.47 -17.12 -3.56
C SER A 32 14.28 -16.17 -3.72
N THR A 33 13.23 -16.38 -2.94
CA THR A 33 12.02 -15.57 -2.99
C THR A 33 12.31 -14.13 -2.57
N SER A 34 11.73 -13.17 -3.28
CA SER A 34 11.79 -11.76 -2.86
C SER A 34 10.88 -11.52 -1.66
N VAL A 35 11.40 -10.82 -0.66
CA VAL A 35 10.69 -10.37 0.55
C VAL A 35 10.69 -8.85 0.64
N CYS A 36 9.72 -8.30 1.36
CA CYS A 36 9.60 -6.87 1.63
C CYS A 36 9.95 -6.57 3.09
N ILE A 37 10.72 -5.53 3.32
CA ILE A 37 11.06 -4.99 4.65
C ILE A 37 10.62 -3.55 4.69
N VAL A 38 10.05 -3.12 5.82
CA VAL A 38 9.68 -1.73 6.05
C VAL A 38 10.62 -1.16 7.10
N GLN A 39 11.38 -0.15 6.72
CA GLN A 39 12.11 0.72 7.63
C GLN A 39 11.21 1.90 7.96
N ASN A 40 11.08 2.22 9.24
CA ASN A 40 10.19 3.28 9.70
C ASN A 40 10.89 4.65 9.77
N ASP A 41 12.23 4.69 9.77
CA ASP A 41 13.00 5.92 9.92
C ASP A 41 14.28 5.89 9.04
N PRO A 42 14.28 6.55 7.86
CA PRO A 42 13.12 7.14 7.18
C PRO A 42 12.16 6.05 6.70
N ALA A 43 10.89 6.40 6.46
CA ALA A 43 9.86 5.49 5.95
C ALA A 43 10.21 4.99 4.54
N GLN A 44 10.91 3.85 4.46
CA GLN A 44 11.42 3.26 3.23
C GLN A 44 11.14 1.76 3.20
N CYS A 45 10.88 1.25 2.00
CA CYS A 45 10.71 -0.17 1.75
C CYS A 45 11.94 -0.73 1.05
N LEU A 46 12.34 -1.93 1.46
CA LEU A 46 13.41 -2.70 0.86
C LEU A 46 12.81 -3.98 0.28
N LYS A 47 13.02 -4.23 -1.01
CA LYS A 47 12.74 -5.52 -1.65
C LYS A 47 14.07 -6.25 -1.78
N ILE A 48 14.24 -7.36 -1.07
CA ILE A 48 15.49 -8.15 -1.11
C ILE A 48 15.17 -9.63 -1.22
N LYS A 49 16.17 -10.47 -1.45
CA LYS A 49 15.98 -11.92 -1.40
C LYS A 49 15.88 -12.40 0.06
N ASP A 50 15.19 -13.51 0.27
CA ASP A 50 15.02 -14.10 1.61
C ASP A 50 16.36 -14.50 2.24
N CYS A 51 17.26 -15.06 1.43
CA CYS A 51 18.64 -15.36 1.84
C CYS A 51 19.37 -14.11 2.38
N THR A 52 19.24 -12.97 1.70
CA THR A 52 19.86 -11.70 2.10
C THR A 52 19.28 -11.22 3.43
N LEU A 53 17.96 -11.36 3.65
CA LEU A 53 17.35 -11.06 4.93
C LEU A 53 17.91 -11.94 6.06
N ASN A 54 18.06 -13.23 5.82
CA ASN A 54 18.59 -14.17 6.82
C ASN A 54 20.05 -13.85 7.19
N GLU A 55 20.86 -13.50 6.20
CA GLU A 55 22.23 -13.05 6.39
C GLU A 55 22.30 -11.76 7.22
N MET A 56 21.54 -10.73 6.83
CA MET A 56 21.46 -9.46 7.57
C MET A 56 20.99 -9.69 9.02
N ASN A 57 19.99 -10.53 9.23
CA ASN A 57 19.48 -10.84 10.57
C ASN A 57 20.49 -11.62 11.40
N CYS A 58 21.31 -12.48 10.80
CA CYS A 58 22.38 -13.14 11.52
C CYS A 58 23.44 -12.14 12.01
N VAL A 59 23.85 -11.18 11.18
CA VAL A 59 24.78 -10.10 11.58
C VAL A 59 24.17 -9.26 12.70
N ARG A 60 22.91 -8.84 12.56
CA ARG A 60 22.19 -8.07 13.59
C ARG A 60 22.10 -8.82 14.91
N LYS A 61 21.82 -10.13 14.86
CA LYS A 61 21.79 -11.01 16.04
C LYS A 61 23.13 -11.00 16.78
N ARG A 62 24.25 -11.08 16.07
CA ARG A 62 25.60 -11.02 16.66
C ARG A 62 25.91 -9.67 17.30
N GLN A 63 25.37 -8.59 16.73
CA GLN A 63 25.54 -7.23 17.24
C GLN A 63 24.48 -6.86 18.31
N ASN A 64 23.62 -7.79 18.72
CA ASN A 64 22.48 -7.52 19.61
C ASN A 64 21.56 -6.38 19.14
N ILE A 65 21.44 -6.21 17.82
CA ILE A 65 20.54 -5.24 17.18
C ILE A 65 19.22 -5.92 16.83
N PRO A 66 18.06 -5.25 16.95
CA PRO A 66 16.77 -5.79 16.52
C PRO A 66 16.80 -6.33 15.09
N LEU A 67 16.20 -7.51 14.93
CA LEU A 67 16.07 -8.19 13.64
C LEU A 67 15.09 -7.44 12.73
N LEU A 68 15.35 -7.50 11.43
CA LEU A 68 14.46 -7.03 10.39
C LEU A 68 13.31 -8.03 10.23
N SER A 69 12.08 -7.51 10.18
CA SER A 69 10.87 -8.30 10.01
C SER A 69 10.37 -8.28 8.56
N LYS A 70 9.82 -9.42 8.12
CA LYS A 70 9.12 -9.52 6.84
C LYS A 70 7.82 -8.74 6.93
N SER A 71 7.57 -7.90 5.92
CA SER A 71 6.31 -7.24 5.67
C SER A 71 5.59 -7.86 4.48
N LYS A 72 4.30 -7.55 4.36
CA LYS A 72 3.49 -7.87 3.17
C LYS A 72 4.18 -7.40 1.89
N ILE A 73 4.36 -8.28 0.91
CA ILE A 73 5.12 -8.01 -0.32
C ILE A 73 4.53 -6.83 -1.12
N GLU A 74 3.23 -6.59 -1.00
CA GLU A 74 2.48 -5.51 -1.64
C GLU A 74 2.97 -4.13 -1.18
N ARG A 75 3.54 -4.01 0.04
CA ARG A 75 4.17 -2.77 0.51
C ARG A 75 5.39 -2.38 -0.32
N CYS A 76 6.01 -3.33 -1.02
CA CYS A 76 7.13 -3.11 -1.92
C CYS A 76 6.72 -3.11 -3.41
N SER A 77 5.42 -3.04 -3.73
CA SER A 77 4.92 -3.11 -5.11
C SER A 77 5.42 -2.00 -6.04
N LEU A 78 5.86 -0.86 -5.49
CA LEU A 78 6.44 0.24 -6.26
C LEU A 78 7.90 0.00 -6.69
N ILE A 79 8.58 -1.00 -6.10
CA ILE A 79 9.97 -1.34 -6.42
C ILE A 79 9.98 -2.33 -7.59
N ARG A 80 10.46 -1.86 -8.75
CA ARG A 80 10.59 -2.67 -9.96
C ARG A 80 11.72 -3.70 -9.79
N GLY A 81 11.53 -4.90 -10.36
CA GLY A 81 12.53 -5.98 -10.29
C GLY A 81 12.43 -6.85 -9.04
N ALA A 82 13.37 -7.80 -8.90
CA ALA A 82 13.42 -8.75 -7.78
C ALA A 82 14.00 -8.13 -6.50
N THR A 83 14.81 -7.09 -6.62
CA THR A 83 15.51 -6.41 -5.53
C THR A 83 15.55 -4.90 -5.76
N GLY A 84 15.57 -4.11 -4.69
CA GLY A 84 15.71 -2.65 -4.75
C GLY A 84 15.21 -1.94 -3.49
N SER A 85 15.32 -0.62 -3.45
CA SER A 85 14.83 0.23 -2.37
C SER A 85 13.94 1.34 -2.92
N GLY A 86 13.00 1.82 -2.11
CA GLY A 86 12.11 2.89 -2.55
C GLY A 86 11.04 3.23 -1.52
N ARG A 87 10.12 4.11 -1.91
CA ARG A 87 8.96 4.44 -1.06
C ARG A 87 8.08 3.21 -0.87
N CYS A 88 7.61 3.01 0.36
CA CYS A 88 6.60 1.99 0.61
C CYS A 88 5.30 2.33 -0.12
N SER A 89 4.73 1.33 -0.78
CA SER A 89 3.35 1.37 -1.23
C SER A 89 2.45 1.48 -0.01
N VAL A 90 1.57 2.48 -0.04
CA VAL A 90 0.44 2.51 0.87
C VAL A 90 -0.48 1.40 0.40
N VAL A 91 -0.46 0.25 1.08
CA VAL A 91 -1.44 -0.80 0.84
C VAL A 91 -2.80 -0.19 1.19
N ASN A 92 -3.46 0.32 0.15
CA ASN A 92 -4.75 0.93 0.26
C ASN A 92 -5.72 -0.17 0.68
N LYS A 93 -6.04 -0.26 1.98
CA LYS A 93 -7.16 -1.07 2.53
C LYS A 93 -8.46 -0.85 1.74
N CYS A 94 -8.53 0.25 1.00
CA CYS A 94 -9.54 0.61 0.03
C CYS A 94 -9.77 -0.46 -1.07
N GLN A 95 -8.74 -1.17 -1.57
CA GLN A 95 -8.93 -2.21 -2.59
C GLN A 95 -9.51 -3.51 -2.02
N SER A 96 -9.23 -3.81 -0.75
CA SER A 96 -9.73 -5.00 -0.06
C SER A 96 -11.12 -4.82 0.54
N ILE A 97 -11.79 -3.68 0.31
CA ILE A 97 -13.17 -3.46 0.74
C ILE A 97 -14.09 -4.49 0.08
N LYS A 98 -14.84 -5.23 0.91
CA LYS A 98 -15.93 -6.12 0.48
C LYS A 98 -17.22 -5.32 0.37
N CYS A 99 -17.78 -5.20 -0.83
CA CYS A 99 -18.99 -4.41 -1.10
C CYS A 99 -20.30 -5.19 -0.91
N VAL A 100 -20.42 -5.95 0.18
CA VAL A 100 -21.55 -6.89 0.38
C VAL A 100 -22.85 -6.17 0.74
N ASN A 101 -22.76 -5.09 1.53
CA ASN A 101 -23.94 -4.41 2.10
C ASN A 101 -24.44 -3.24 1.23
N ASP A 102 -23.65 -2.80 0.24
CA ASP A 102 -24.03 -1.66 -0.61
C ASP A 102 -24.67 -2.14 -1.90
N LYS A 103 -26.01 -2.09 -1.94
CA LYS A 103 -26.83 -2.54 -3.06
C LYS A 103 -27.31 -1.40 -3.96
N VAL A 104 -27.15 -0.14 -3.53
CA VAL A 104 -27.73 1.02 -4.21
C VAL A 104 -26.86 1.41 -5.40
N ILE A 105 -27.38 1.24 -6.61
CA ILE A 105 -26.69 1.61 -7.85
C ILE A 105 -26.87 3.12 -8.09
N ARG A 106 -25.77 3.81 -8.37
CA ARG A 106 -25.75 5.23 -8.71
C ARG A 106 -24.99 5.46 -10.00
N CYS A 107 -25.28 6.58 -10.65
CA CYS A 107 -24.48 7.07 -11.76
C CYS A 107 -23.20 7.71 -11.20
N GLN A 108 -22.05 7.12 -11.50
CA GLN A 108 -20.75 7.61 -11.08
C GLN A 108 -20.02 8.21 -12.29
N GLN A 109 -19.50 9.42 -12.15
CA GLN A 109 -18.78 10.13 -13.20
C GLN A 109 -17.31 10.31 -12.83
N ALA A 110 -16.42 10.02 -13.77
CA ALA A 110 -15.02 10.40 -13.73
C ALA A 110 -14.63 11.09 -15.05
N GLY A 111 -14.20 12.34 -14.96
CA GLY A 111 -13.99 13.18 -16.15
C GLY A 111 -15.26 13.29 -16.99
N LYS A 112 -15.21 12.87 -18.26
CA LYS A 112 -16.35 12.86 -19.20
C LYS A 112 -17.06 11.50 -19.27
N GLN A 113 -16.60 10.51 -18.51
CA GLN A 113 -17.12 9.15 -18.55
C GLN A 113 -17.98 8.84 -17.32
N CYS A 114 -19.01 8.05 -17.55
CA CYS A 114 -20.00 7.64 -16.58
C CYS A 114 -20.11 6.11 -16.54
N ARG A 115 -20.46 5.58 -15.36
CA ARG A 115 -20.75 4.16 -15.15
C ARG A 115 -21.76 3.98 -14.01
N LEU A 116 -22.57 2.93 -14.10
CA LEU A 116 -23.46 2.53 -13.02
C LEU A 116 -22.71 1.66 -12.01
N LEU A 117 -22.45 2.20 -10.83
CA LEU A 117 -21.73 1.51 -9.75
C LEU A 117 -22.39 1.83 -8.40
N THR A 118 -22.18 0.95 -7.43
CA THR A 118 -22.51 1.24 -6.03
C THR A 118 -21.48 2.21 -5.44
N ASN A 119 -21.78 2.84 -4.31
CA ASN A 119 -20.83 3.75 -3.67
C ASN A 119 -19.54 3.04 -3.23
N CYS A 120 -19.67 1.82 -2.73
CA CYS A 120 -18.55 0.97 -2.36
C CYS A 120 -17.70 0.59 -3.57
N ALA A 121 -18.32 0.17 -4.68
CA ALA A 121 -17.59 -0.15 -5.91
C ALA A 121 -16.87 1.10 -6.46
N ALA A 122 -17.52 2.26 -6.43
CA ALA A 122 -16.90 3.53 -6.83
C ALA A 122 -15.71 3.89 -5.93
N ARG A 123 -15.82 3.73 -4.61
CA ARG A 123 -14.71 3.94 -3.66
C ARG A 123 -13.56 2.98 -3.94
N LYS A 124 -13.84 1.72 -4.23
CA LYS A 124 -12.84 0.72 -4.58
C LYS A 124 -12.10 1.05 -5.88
N GLU A 125 -12.82 1.54 -6.88
CA GLU A 125 -12.21 2.03 -8.13
C GLU A 125 -11.36 3.29 -7.91
N ASN A 126 -11.81 4.17 -7.01
CA ASN A 126 -11.12 5.40 -6.63
C ASN A 126 -9.76 5.17 -5.96
N CYS A 127 -9.52 4.00 -5.36
CA CYS A 127 -8.20 3.65 -4.80
C CYS A 127 -7.09 3.64 -5.86
N ASN A 128 -7.44 3.43 -7.14
CA ASN A 128 -6.52 3.36 -8.27
C ASN A 128 -6.50 4.65 -9.10
N ARG A 129 -7.29 5.66 -8.72
CA ARG A 129 -7.45 6.91 -9.49
C ARG A 129 -6.68 8.03 -8.81
N ALA A 130 -6.15 8.94 -9.62
CA ALA A 130 -5.56 10.19 -9.12
C ALA A 130 -6.64 11.05 -8.41
N PRO A 131 -6.27 11.90 -7.44
CA PRO A 131 -7.22 12.72 -6.68
C PRO A 131 -8.11 13.64 -7.54
N ASN A 132 -7.59 14.12 -8.67
CA ASN A 132 -8.32 14.99 -9.60
C ASN A 132 -9.26 14.23 -10.57
N ASN A 133 -9.22 12.90 -10.60
CA ASN A 133 -10.02 12.05 -11.49
C ASN A 133 -10.83 10.99 -10.71
N GLN A 134 -11.14 11.33 -9.46
CA GLN A 134 -11.99 10.52 -8.59
C GLN A 134 -13.43 10.50 -9.12
N MET A 135 -14.06 9.33 -9.08
CA MET A 135 -15.47 9.17 -9.34
C MET A 135 -16.31 9.90 -8.31
N LYS A 136 -17.36 10.58 -8.79
CA LYS A 136 -18.37 11.22 -7.96
C LYS A 136 -19.76 10.80 -8.42
N SER A 137 -20.69 10.67 -7.48
CA SER A 137 -22.08 10.42 -7.81
C SER A 137 -22.66 11.65 -8.51
N VAL A 138 -23.32 11.43 -9.63
CA VAL A 138 -24.00 12.48 -10.40
C VAL A 138 -25.45 12.10 -10.67
N SER A 139 -26.19 13.01 -11.32
CA SER A 139 -27.60 12.77 -11.67
C SER A 139 -27.76 11.48 -12.48
N PRO A 140 -28.76 10.63 -12.18
CA PRO A 140 -29.06 9.44 -12.97
C PRO A 140 -29.26 9.71 -14.47
N ALA A 141 -29.66 10.93 -14.83
CA ALA A 141 -29.82 11.36 -16.21
C ALA A 141 -28.52 11.24 -17.03
N ALA A 142 -27.35 11.42 -16.41
CA ALA A 142 -26.05 11.29 -17.08
C ALA A 142 -25.75 9.85 -17.50
N CYS A 143 -26.34 8.85 -16.84
CA CYS A 143 -26.23 7.43 -17.15
C CYS A 143 -27.48 6.87 -17.85
N LYS A 144 -28.38 7.72 -18.37
CA LYS A 144 -29.64 7.23 -18.97
C LYS A 144 -29.35 6.23 -20.10
N GLY A 145 -29.84 5.01 -19.97
CA GLY A 145 -29.67 3.94 -20.97
C GLY A 145 -28.35 3.16 -20.89
N LEU A 146 -27.51 3.41 -19.88
CA LEU A 146 -26.37 2.55 -19.57
C LEU A 146 -26.85 1.33 -18.78
N LYS A 147 -26.19 0.18 -18.97
CA LYS A 147 -26.40 -1.03 -18.16
C LYS A 147 -25.27 -1.21 -17.14
N ARG A 148 -25.54 -1.91 -16.03
CA ARG A 148 -24.53 -2.16 -14.97
C ARG A 148 -23.34 -2.99 -15.45
N THR A 149 -23.59 -3.91 -16.37
CA THR A 149 -22.54 -4.74 -16.99
C THR A 149 -21.65 -3.97 -17.94
N GLU A 150 -22.10 -2.79 -18.39
CA GLU A 150 -21.30 -1.94 -19.24
C GLU A 150 -20.17 -1.29 -18.44
N GLY A 151 -19.01 -1.14 -19.09
CA GLY A 151 -17.88 -0.42 -18.58
C GLY A 151 -18.12 1.10 -18.53
N PHE A 152 -17.04 1.87 -18.55
CA PHE A 152 -17.15 3.32 -18.71
C PHE A 152 -17.68 3.67 -20.09
N LYS A 153 -18.69 4.54 -20.13
CA LYS A 153 -19.25 5.12 -21.35
C LYS A 153 -19.28 6.65 -21.23
N PRO A 154 -19.29 7.40 -22.33
CA PRO A 154 -19.46 8.85 -22.27
C PRO A 154 -20.74 9.21 -21.50
N CYS A 155 -20.65 10.19 -20.60
CA CYS A 155 -21.82 10.71 -19.89
C CYS A 155 -22.77 11.39 -20.88
N LYS A 156 -24.08 11.21 -20.68
CA LYS A 156 -25.08 11.98 -21.43
C LYS A 156 -25.06 13.44 -21.00
N SER A 157 -25.19 14.34 -21.97
CA SER A 157 -25.30 15.76 -21.71
C SER A 157 -26.62 16.04 -21.00
N ILE A 158 -26.53 16.50 -19.75
CA ILE A 158 -27.69 17.05 -19.05
C ILE A 158 -27.88 18.44 -19.63
N ARG A 159 -28.80 18.60 -20.59
CA ARG A 159 -29.22 19.92 -21.04
C ARG A 159 -29.79 20.66 -19.83
N ARG A 160 -29.03 21.60 -19.26
CA ARG A 160 -29.57 22.54 -18.29
C ARG A 160 -30.68 23.31 -19.01
N LYS A 161 -31.95 23.12 -18.59
CA LYS A 161 -33.02 24.04 -19.00
C LYS A 161 -32.54 25.43 -18.59
N LYS A 162 -32.26 26.33 -19.54
CA LYS A 162 -32.04 27.75 -19.26
C LYS A 162 -33.28 28.22 -18.48
N MET A 163 -33.12 28.57 -17.20
CA MET A 163 -34.15 29.33 -16.50
C MET A 163 -34.34 30.62 -17.30
N ARG A 164 -35.51 30.77 -17.93
CA ARG A 164 -35.91 32.07 -18.47
C ARG A 164 -36.05 32.99 -17.25
N PRO A 165 -35.40 34.16 -17.22
CA PRO A 165 -35.62 35.12 -16.15
C PRO A 165 -37.10 35.49 -16.14
N THR A 166 -37.79 35.21 -15.03
CA THR A 166 -39.15 35.67 -14.79
C THR A 166 -39.15 37.20 -14.88
N LYS A 167 -39.99 37.76 -15.77
CA LYS A 167 -40.27 39.19 -15.85
C LYS A 167 -40.98 39.63 -14.55
N ILE A 168 -40.23 39.88 -13.49
CA ILE A 168 -40.69 40.69 -12.35
C ILE A 168 -39.76 41.90 -12.28
N LYS A 169 -39.87 42.75 -13.29
CA LYS A 169 -39.38 44.13 -13.29
C LYS A 169 -40.47 45.00 -13.92
N LYS A 170 -41.49 45.30 -13.12
CA LYS A 170 -42.45 46.40 -13.30
C LYS A 170 -43.37 46.35 -12.09
N LEU A 171 -42.99 47.00 -10.99
CA LEU A 171 -43.85 47.44 -9.87
C LEU A 171 -43.08 48.14 -8.73
N LEU A 172 -41.84 48.61 -8.96
CA LEU A 172 -41.11 49.48 -8.03
C LEU A 172 -40.47 50.66 -8.77
N LYS A 173 -41.28 51.29 -9.62
CA LYS A 173 -41.13 52.68 -10.07
C LYS A 173 -42.54 53.23 -10.22
N GLY A 174 -43.10 53.58 -9.07
CA GLY A 174 -44.24 54.46 -8.89
C GLY A 174 -43.85 55.37 -7.74
#